data_AF-A0A561UKK5-F1
#
_entry.id   AF-A0A561UKK5-F1
#
_cell.length_a   1.000
_cell.length_b   1.000
_cell.length_c   1.000
_cell.angle_alpha   90.00
_cell.angle_beta   90.00
_cell.angle_gamma   90.00
#
_symmetry.space_group_name_H-M   'P 1'
#
loop_
_entity.id
_entity.type
_entity.pdbx_description
1 polymer ?
#
loop_
_entity_poly.entity_id
_entity_poly.type
_entity_poly.pdbx_seq_one_letter_code
_entity_poly.pdbx_strand_id
1 'polypeptide(L)'
;MPDALPIPPDLVQLQRTRIAAETAVAEYISRVDAQRRELHPDPEQALERAAWSEDESAELGRLRAERDEFGRAVRQHPVLVQAREQGVLWPTWDALQDATRASAS
;
A
#
# COMPACT_ATOMS: atom_id res chain seq x y z
N MET A 1 25.04 5.45 -17.32
CA MET A 1 23.60 5.34 -16.99
C MET A 1 23.21 6.68 -16.39
N PRO A 2 22.12 7.32 -16.85
CA PRO A 2 21.68 8.54 -16.20
C PRO A 2 21.30 8.24 -14.74
N ASP A 3 21.78 9.09 -13.83
CA ASP A 3 21.61 8.91 -12.38
C ASP A 3 20.16 9.18 -11.95
N ALA A 4 19.75 8.61 -10.81
CA ALA A 4 18.43 8.84 -10.22
C ALA A 4 18.18 10.34 -9.97
N LEU A 5 16.92 10.78 -10.09
CA LEU A 5 16.56 12.13 -9.68
C LEU A 5 16.61 12.27 -8.15
N PRO A 6 16.94 13.47 -7.62
CA PRO A 6 16.88 13.74 -6.18
C PRO A 6 15.49 13.48 -5.62
N ILE A 7 15.41 12.81 -4.46
CA ILE A 7 14.15 12.44 -3.81
C ILE A 7 13.77 13.53 -2.80
N PRO A 8 12.68 14.28 -3.03
CA PRO A 8 12.27 15.32 -2.10
C PRO A 8 11.52 14.73 -0.89
N PRO A 9 11.53 15.40 0.27
CA PRO A 9 10.94 14.87 1.51
C PRO A 9 9.43 14.58 1.42
N ASP A 10 8.69 15.34 0.63
CA ASP A 10 7.25 15.16 0.40
C ASP A 10 6.94 13.86 -0.35
N LEU A 11 7.77 13.50 -1.35
CA LEU A 11 7.66 12.19 -2.03
C LEU A 11 7.96 11.04 -1.07
N VAL A 12 8.96 11.19 -0.19
CA VAL A 12 9.23 10.20 0.87
C VAL A 12 8.02 10.05 1.79
N GLN A 13 7.46 11.16 2.26
CA GLN A 13 6.28 11.15 3.12
C GLN A 13 5.09 10.48 2.43
N LEU A 14 4.87 10.77 1.15
CA LEU A 14 3.79 10.19 0.37
C LEU A 14 3.95 8.66 0.20
N GLN A 15 5.18 8.20 -0.05
CA GLN A 15 5.48 6.77 -0.13
C GLN A 15 5.30 6.08 1.24
N ARG A 16 5.64 6.74 2.35
CA ARG A 16 5.36 6.23 3.71
C ARG A 16 3.86 6.09 3.96
N THR A 17 3.08 7.10 3.61
CA THR A 17 1.61 7.06 3.76
C THR A 17 1.00 5.94 2.93
N ARG A 18 1.47 5.74 1.69
CA ARG A 18 1.07 4.60 0.87
C ARG A 18 1.35 3.26 1.55
N ILE A 19 2.57 3.09 2.09
CA ILE A 19 2.95 1.86 2.80
C ILE A 19 2.04 1.64 4.02
N ALA A 20 1.77 2.70 4.79
CA ALA A 20 0.86 2.61 5.94
C ALA A 20 -0.56 2.17 5.52
N ALA A 21 -1.07 2.68 4.40
CA ALA A 21 -2.36 2.24 3.85
C ALA A 21 -2.34 0.78 3.35
N GLU A 22 -1.23 0.32 2.75
CA GLU A 22 -1.04 -1.09 2.39
C GLU A 22 -1.04 -1.99 3.63
N THR A 23 -0.36 -1.57 4.69
CA THR A 23 -0.36 -2.25 5.99
C THR A 23 -1.76 -2.30 6.60
N ALA A 24 -2.50 -1.18 6.61
CA ALA A 24 -3.85 -1.12 7.16
C ALA A 24 -4.81 -2.10 6.45
N VAL A 25 -4.72 -2.23 5.12
CA VAL A 25 -5.50 -3.24 4.37
C VAL A 25 -5.13 -4.66 4.81
N ALA A 26 -3.84 -4.97 4.94
CA ALA A 26 -3.39 -6.30 5.32
C ALA A 26 -3.76 -6.67 6.77
N GLU A 27 -3.63 -5.71 7.70
CA GLU A 27 -4.04 -5.86 9.09
C GLU A 27 -5.54 -6.07 9.21
N TYR A 28 -6.34 -5.31 8.46
CA TYR A 28 -7.79 -5.46 8.43
C TYR A 28 -8.21 -6.85 7.96
N ILE A 29 -7.65 -7.33 6.85
CA ILE A 29 -7.91 -8.69 6.33
C ILE A 29 -7.53 -9.74 7.37
N SER A 30 -6.33 -9.63 7.94
CA SER A 30 -5.84 -10.59 8.93
C SER A 30 -6.72 -10.65 10.18
N ARG A 31 -7.23 -9.49 10.64
CA ARG A 31 -8.13 -9.39 11.78
C ARG A 31 -9.48 -10.03 11.49
N VAL A 32 -10.10 -9.73 10.35
CA VAL A 32 -11.38 -10.34 9.94
C VAL A 32 -11.21 -11.85 9.79
N ASP A 33 -10.15 -12.31 9.14
CA ASP A 33 -9.87 -13.74 8.99
C ASP A 33 -9.71 -14.45 10.34
N ALA A 34 -9.01 -13.84 11.29
CA ALA A 34 -8.85 -14.38 12.64
C ALA A 34 -10.21 -14.49 13.36
N GLN A 35 -10.99 -13.41 13.35
CA GLN A 35 -12.34 -13.38 13.93
C GLN A 35 -13.26 -14.44 13.31
N ARG A 36 -13.20 -14.62 11.99
CA ARG A 36 -14.00 -15.61 11.26
C ARG A 36 -13.60 -17.04 11.61
N ARG A 37 -12.31 -17.33 11.81
CA ARG A 37 -11.85 -18.65 12.30
C ARG A 37 -12.30 -18.93 13.72
N GLU A 38 -12.38 -17.92 14.59
CA GLU A 38 -12.91 -18.07 15.95
C GLU A 38 -14.41 -18.36 15.94
N LEU A 39 -15.18 -17.70 15.06
CA LEU A 39 -16.63 -17.91 14.92
C LEU A 39 -16.98 -19.24 14.23
N HIS A 40 -16.12 -19.71 13.32
CA HIS A 40 -16.32 -20.90 12.51
C HIS A 40 -15.08 -21.82 12.57
N PRO A 41 -14.89 -22.51 13.71
CA PRO A 41 -13.68 -23.29 13.98
C PRO A 41 -13.60 -24.59 13.16
N ASP A 42 -14.73 -25.15 12.73
CA ASP A 42 -14.74 -26.46 12.09
C ASP A 42 -14.21 -26.36 10.65
N PRO A 43 -13.37 -27.31 10.19
CA PRO A 43 -12.82 -27.28 8.83
C PRO A 43 -13.89 -27.22 7.73
N GLU A 44 -15.04 -27.87 7.95
CA GLU A 44 -16.19 -27.89 7.03
C GLU A 44 -16.84 -26.51 6.85
N GLN A 45 -16.65 -25.58 7.80
CA GLN A 45 -17.21 -24.22 7.76
C GLN A 45 -16.36 -23.23 6.93
N ALA A 46 -15.69 -23.73 5.89
CA ALA A 46 -14.80 -22.91 5.07
C ALA A 46 -15.54 -21.81 4.31
N LEU A 47 -16.80 -22.05 3.93
CA LEU A 47 -17.62 -21.08 3.22
C LEU A 47 -18.07 -19.95 4.14
N GLU A 48 -18.41 -20.25 5.39
CA GLU A 48 -18.80 -19.28 6.41
C GLU A 48 -17.62 -18.37 6.79
N ARG A 49 -16.40 -18.91 6.80
CA ARG A 49 -15.17 -18.10 6.97
C ARG A 49 -14.94 -17.15 5.79
N ALA A 50 -15.27 -17.56 4.58
CA ALA A 50 -15.11 -16.75 3.38
C ALA A 50 -16.25 -15.72 3.20
N ALA A 51 -17.37 -15.89 3.90
CA ALA A 51 -18.52 -15.00 3.83
C ALA A 51 -18.32 -13.76 4.71
N TRP A 52 -17.83 -12.68 4.12
CA TRP A 52 -17.70 -11.39 4.78
C TRP A 52 -19.05 -10.69 4.85
N SER A 53 -19.30 -9.97 5.93
CA SER A 53 -20.47 -9.11 6.08
C SER A 53 -20.39 -7.91 5.14
N GLU A 54 -21.54 -7.25 4.93
CA GLU A 54 -21.61 -6.03 4.14
C GLU A 54 -20.73 -4.93 4.74
N ASP A 55 -20.79 -4.74 6.07
CA ASP A 55 -19.94 -3.77 6.78
C ASP A 55 -18.45 -4.08 6.62
N GLU A 56 -18.06 -5.37 6.74
CA GLU A 56 -16.66 -5.75 6.59
C GLU A 56 -16.15 -5.52 5.17
N SER A 57 -17.01 -5.79 4.18
CA SER A 57 -16.72 -5.60 2.77
C SER A 57 -16.65 -4.12 2.41
N ALA A 58 -17.55 -3.29 2.94
CA ALA A 58 -17.56 -1.85 2.77
C ALA A 58 -16.28 -1.23 3.35
N GLU A 59 -15.87 -1.66 4.54
CA GLU A 59 -14.65 -1.15 5.18
C GLU A 59 -13.39 -1.53 4.42
N LEU A 60 -13.27 -2.79 3.98
CA LEU A 60 -12.18 -3.20 3.10
C LEU A 60 -12.18 -2.39 1.79
N GLY A 61 -13.36 -2.08 1.25
CA GLY A 61 -13.52 -1.20 0.11
C GLY A 61 -12.94 0.20 0.36
N ARG A 62 -13.25 0.81 1.50
CA ARG A 62 -12.71 2.12 1.90
C ARG A 62 -11.18 2.10 2.00
N LEU A 63 -10.62 1.12 2.72
CA LEU A 63 -9.16 0.98 2.90
C LEU A 63 -8.43 0.77 1.57
N ARG A 64 -9.00 -0.02 0.66
CA ARG A 64 -8.46 -0.22 -0.69
C ARG A 64 -8.51 1.07 -1.52
N ALA A 65 -9.60 1.82 -1.44
CA ALA A 65 -9.74 3.09 -2.15
C ALA A 65 -8.67 4.11 -1.70
N GLU A 66 -8.43 4.20 -0.39
CA GLU A 66 -7.38 5.04 0.21
C GLU A 66 -5.97 4.61 -0.22
N ARG A 67 -5.65 3.30 -0.12
CA ARG A 67 -4.39 2.75 -0.63
C ARG A 67 -4.18 3.09 -2.11
N ASP A 68 -5.22 2.94 -2.92
CA ASP A 68 -5.15 3.20 -4.36
C ASP A 68 -4.99 4.70 -4.66
N GLU A 69 -5.57 5.58 -3.85
CA GLU A 69 -5.35 7.02 -3.91
C GLU A 69 -3.89 7.39 -3.66
N PHE A 70 -3.29 6.91 -2.56
CA PHE A 70 -1.87 7.15 -2.30
C PHE A 70 -0.98 6.52 -3.36
N GLY A 71 -1.32 5.32 -3.85
CA GLY A 71 -0.62 4.68 -4.97
C GLY A 71 -0.68 5.47 -6.28
N ARG A 72 -1.78 6.19 -6.54
CA ARG A 72 -1.86 7.14 -7.68
C ARG A 72 -1.03 8.39 -7.40
N ALA A 73 -1.15 8.98 -6.22
CA ALA A 73 -0.43 10.19 -5.84
C ALA A 73 1.09 10.01 -5.95
N VAL A 74 1.66 8.89 -5.47
CA VAL A 74 3.09 8.57 -5.64
C VAL A 74 3.45 8.56 -7.12
N ARG A 75 2.72 7.79 -7.95
CA ARG A 75 3.04 7.64 -9.38
C ARG A 75 2.87 8.93 -10.19
N GLN A 76 2.02 9.83 -9.75
CA GLN A 76 1.76 11.14 -10.37
C GLN A 76 2.64 12.25 -9.79
N HIS A 77 3.50 11.95 -8.82
CA HIS A 77 4.40 12.93 -8.24
C HIS A 77 5.33 13.53 -9.31
N PRO A 78 5.54 14.86 -9.35
CA PRO A 78 6.33 15.52 -10.40
C PRO A 78 7.70 14.87 -10.66
N VAL A 79 8.40 14.47 -9.61
CA VAL A 79 9.71 13.78 -9.72
C VAL A 79 9.61 12.44 -10.44
N LEU A 80 8.59 11.61 -10.19
CA LEU A 80 8.46 10.33 -10.87
C LEU A 80 7.95 10.49 -12.31
N VAL A 81 7.16 11.53 -12.58
CA VAL A 81 6.78 11.93 -13.95
C VAL A 81 8.03 12.35 -14.73
N GLN A 82 8.82 13.27 -14.17
CA GLN A 82 10.08 13.74 -14.78
C GLN A 82 11.08 12.59 -14.98
N ALA A 83 11.21 11.69 -14.00
CA ALA A 83 12.08 10.52 -14.11
C ALA A 83 11.66 9.60 -15.26
N ARG A 84 10.35 9.45 -15.50
CA ARG A 84 9.82 8.70 -16.64
C ARG A 84 10.16 9.37 -17.97
N GLU A 85 10.02 10.69 -18.07
CA GLU A 85 10.37 11.47 -19.26
C GLU A 85 11.87 11.41 -19.58
N GLN A 86 12.72 11.35 -18.55
CA GLN A 86 14.18 11.25 -18.69
C GLN A 86 14.70 9.81 -18.81
N GLY A 87 13.83 8.79 -18.77
CA GLY A 87 14.23 7.38 -18.85
C GLY A 87 14.97 6.85 -17.61
N VAL A 88 14.86 7.54 -16.47
CA VAL A 88 15.49 7.20 -15.17
C VAL A 88 14.48 6.77 -14.11
N LEU A 89 13.29 6.33 -14.52
CA LEU A 89 12.21 5.95 -13.60
C LEU A 89 12.64 4.88 -12.59
N TRP A 90 13.29 3.81 -13.05
CA TRP A 90 13.67 2.69 -12.17
C TRP A 90 14.77 3.09 -11.17
N PRO A 91 15.89 3.73 -11.57
CA PRO A 91 16.85 4.25 -10.59
C PRO A 91 16.22 5.22 -9.57
N THR A 92 15.32 6.11 -10.02
CA THR A 92 14.64 7.06 -9.13
C THR A 92 13.67 6.36 -8.18
N TRP A 93 13.00 5.29 -8.65
CA TRP A 93 12.14 4.46 -7.82
C TRP A 93 12.93 3.75 -6.72
N ASP A 94 14.07 3.16 -7.07
CA ASP A 94 14.95 2.49 -6.10
C ASP A 94 15.46 3.47 -5.05
N ALA A 95 15.91 4.67 -5.47
CA ALA A 95 16.30 5.74 -4.55
C ALA A 95 15.16 6.17 -3.60
N LEU A 96 13.91 6.20 -4.08
CA LEU A 96 12.75 6.45 -3.23
C LEU A 96 12.54 5.34 -2.20
N GLN A 97 12.69 4.06 -2.59
CA GLN A 97 12.58 2.94 -1.65
C GLN A 97 13.64 3.03 -0.56
N ASP A 98 14.88 3.35 -0.93
CA ASP A 98 15.99 3.49 0.01
C ASP A 98 15.80 4.69 0.95
N ALA A 99 15.41 5.85 0.42
CA ALA A 99 15.11 7.03 1.24
C ALA A 99 13.96 6.79 2.23
N THR A 100 12.93 6.04 1.80
CA THR A 100 11.80 5.67 2.64
C THR A 100 12.24 4.74 3.78
N ARG A 101 13.09 3.75 3.49
CA ARG A 101 13.65 2.83 4.49
C ARG A 101 14.55 3.54 5.49
N ALA A 102 15.42 4.44 5.02
CA ALA A 102 16.31 5.22 5.86
C ALA A 102 15.55 6.18 6.80
N SER A 103 14.40 6.70 6.37
CA SER A 103 13.55 7.60 7.18
C SER A 103 12.70 6.87 8.23
N ALA A 104 12.72 5.54 8.24
CA ALA A 104 12.01 4.70 9.20
C ALA A 104 12.91 4.16 10.32
N SER A 105 14.23 4.36 10.21
CA SER A 105 15.23 4.05 11.24
C SER A 105 15.44 5.26 12.16
#